data_AF-A0A895YAR1-F1
#
_entry.id   AF-A0A895YAR1-F1
#
_cell.length_a   1.000
_cell.length_b   1.000
_cell.length_c   1.000
_cell.angle_alpha   90.00
_cell.angle_beta   90.00
_cell.angle_gamma   90.00
#
_symmetry.space_group_name_H-M   'P 1'
#
loop_
_entity.id
_entity.type
_entity.pdbx_description
1 polymer ?
#
loop_
_entity_poly.entity_id
_entity_poly.type
_entity_poly.pdbx_seq_one_letter_code
_entity_poly.pdbx_strand_id
1 'polypeptide(L)'
;MRLGNITFDCHDPGRLARFWAAVFGYPTGGSALDAPEEITRPLREAGLTDDDLASRGLAEDPTGAGPRLYFHRVPEGKRDEPRATGNGVTCRNAS
;
A
#
# COMPACT_ATOMS: atom_id res chain seq x y z
N MET A 1 -7.22 -1.57 -22.82
CA MET A 1 -6.17 -1.02 -21.93
C MET A 1 -6.58 -1.33 -20.50
N ARG A 2 -5.67 -1.84 -19.66
CA ARG A 2 -5.99 -2.24 -18.28
C ARG A 2 -5.05 -1.54 -17.31
N LEU A 3 -5.60 -1.02 -16.22
CA LEU A 3 -4.82 -0.41 -15.15
C LEU A 3 -4.12 -1.51 -14.35
N GLY A 4 -2.78 -1.52 -14.37
CA GLY A 4 -1.98 -2.61 -13.81
C GLY A 4 -1.89 -2.59 -12.29
N ASN A 5 -1.26 -1.56 -11.72
CA ASN A 5 -1.05 -1.45 -10.28
C ASN A 5 -1.14 0.02 -9.86
N ILE A 6 -1.91 0.30 -8.81
CA ILE A 6 -1.99 1.61 -8.17
C ILE A 6 -1.28 1.50 -6.83
N THR A 7 -0.29 2.37 -6.60
CA THR A 7 0.50 2.39 -5.35
C THR A 7 0.13 3.61 -4.53
N PHE A 8 -0.01 3.42 -3.22
CA PHE A 8 -0.31 4.46 -2.25
C PHE A 8 0.76 4.53 -1.15
N ASP A 9 1.02 5.76 -0.74
CA ASP A 9 1.82 6.12 0.43
C ASP A 9 0.83 6.43 1.56
N CYS A 10 0.96 5.76 2.70
CA CYS A 10 0.04 5.97 3.82
C CYS A 10 0.66 5.61 5.16
N HIS A 11 0.03 6.03 6.25
CA HIS A 11 0.47 5.68 7.60
C HIS A 11 0.09 4.24 7.99
N ASP A 12 -1.12 3.80 7.58
CA ASP A 12 -1.65 2.47 7.91
C ASP A 12 -2.06 1.69 6.64
N PRO A 13 -1.11 0.94 6.04
CA PRO A 13 -1.34 0.16 4.83
C PRO A 13 -2.42 -0.92 4.99
N GLY A 14 -2.39 -1.64 6.12
CA GLY A 14 -3.34 -2.71 6.38
C GLY A 14 -4.78 -2.18 6.45
N ARG A 15 -5.01 -1.04 7.11
CA ARG A 15 -6.34 -0.45 7.21
C ARG A 15 -6.89 -0.01 5.85
N LEU A 16 -6.08 0.65 5.03
CA LEU A 16 -6.50 1.06 3.68
C LEU A 16 -6.76 -0.15 2.78
N ALA A 17 -5.90 -1.15 2.82
CA ALA A 17 -6.09 -2.38 2.05
C ALA A 17 -7.40 -3.08 2.39
N ARG A 18 -7.72 -3.25 3.69
CA ARG A 18 -9.00 -3.83 4.12
C ARG A 18 -10.20 -3.00 3.67
N PHE A 19 -10.12 -1.67 3.78
CA PHE A 19 -11.17 -0.77 3.32
C PHE A 19 -11.45 -0.95 1.82
N TRP A 20 -10.41 -0.90 0.99
CA TRP A 20 -10.58 -1.01 -0.45
C TRP A 20 -10.98 -2.42 -0.89
N ALA A 21 -10.48 -3.46 -0.23
CA ALA A 21 -10.94 -4.82 -0.47
C ALA A 21 -12.46 -4.95 -0.20
N ALA A 22 -12.96 -4.35 0.89
CA ALA A 22 -14.39 -4.33 1.17
C ALA A 22 -15.20 -3.54 0.13
N VAL A 23 -14.68 -2.41 -0.35
CA VAL A 23 -15.33 -1.59 -1.40
C VAL A 23 -15.48 -2.37 -2.71
N PHE A 24 -14.46 -3.14 -3.10
CA PHE A 24 -14.46 -3.88 -4.36
C PHE A 24 -14.96 -5.34 -4.22
N GLY A 25 -15.23 -5.81 -3.01
CA GLY A 25 -15.59 -7.21 -2.75
C GLY A 25 -14.43 -8.19 -2.95
N TYR A 26 -13.18 -7.74 -2.76
CA TYR A 26 -12.00 -8.59 -2.83
C TYR A 26 -11.80 -9.40 -1.53
N PRO A 27 -11.07 -10.52 -1.58
CA PRO A 27 -10.69 -11.27 -0.39
C PRO A 27 -10.02 -10.36 0.64
N THR A 28 -10.45 -10.48 1.89
CA THR A 28 -9.94 -9.65 2.99
C THR A 28 -8.53 -10.12 3.37
N GLY A 29 -7.52 -9.49 2.81
CA GLY A 29 -6.12 -9.66 3.20
C GLY A 29 -5.47 -8.29 3.23
N GLY A 30 -5.55 -7.60 4.38
CA GLY A 30 -5.06 -6.22 4.49
C GLY A 30 -3.55 -6.16 4.32
N SER A 31 -2.85 -6.69 5.30
CA SER A 31 -1.40 -6.76 5.39
C SER A 31 -0.95 -8.21 5.55
N ALA A 32 0.34 -8.50 5.35
CA ALA A 32 0.93 -9.78 5.73
C ALA A 32 0.71 -10.12 7.21
N LEU A 33 0.50 -9.12 8.07
CA LEU A 33 0.16 -9.31 9.48
C LEU A 33 -1.23 -9.96 9.68
N ASP A 34 -2.14 -9.78 8.73
CA ASP A 34 -3.50 -10.35 8.76
C ASP A 34 -3.59 -11.76 8.17
N ALA A 35 -2.48 -12.25 7.62
CA ALA A 35 -2.46 -13.54 6.96
C ALA A 35 -2.55 -14.69 7.99
N PRO A 36 -3.04 -15.87 7.58
CA PRO A 36 -3.04 -17.06 8.43
C PRO A 36 -1.64 -17.39 8.99
N GLU A 37 -1.59 -18.10 10.13
CA GLU A 37 -0.33 -18.39 10.82
C GLU A 37 0.62 -19.23 9.97
N GLU A 38 0.08 -20.06 9.07
CA GLU A 38 0.88 -20.81 8.10
C GLU A 38 1.72 -19.91 7.18
N ILE A 39 1.29 -18.66 6.97
CA ILE A 39 1.99 -17.65 6.17
C ILE A 39 2.83 -16.72 7.04
N THR A 40 2.34 -16.26 8.18
CA THR A 40 3.07 -15.30 9.05
C THR A 40 4.25 -15.94 9.77
N ARG A 41 4.13 -17.18 10.24
CA ARG A 41 5.17 -17.90 11.00
C ARG A 41 6.51 -17.97 10.26
N PRO A 42 6.62 -18.48 9.02
CA PRO A 42 7.91 -18.54 8.32
C PRO A 42 8.51 -17.15 8.07
N LEU A 43 7.70 -16.10 7.93
CA LEU A 43 8.18 -14.73 7.80
C LEU A 43 8.81 -14.22 9.11
N ARG A 44 8.18 -14.53 10.25
CA ARG A 44 8.74 -14.23 11.57
C ARG A 44 10.02 -15.02 11.85
N GLU A 45 10.06 -16.30 11.48
CA GLU A 45 11.26 -17.13 11.56
C GLU A 45 12.39 -16.60 10.67
N ALA A 46 12.06 -15.97 9.54
CA ALA A 46 13.00 -15.26 8.68
C ALA A 46 13.43 -13.88 9.23
N GLY A 47 12.93 -13.48 10.40
CA GLY A 47 13.32 -12.26 11.11
C GLY A 47 12.44 -11.04 10.82
N LEU A 48 11.30 -11.18 10.14
CA LEU A 48 10.36 -10.06 9.97
C LEU A 48 9.58 -9.85 11.27
N THR A 49 9.55 -8.61 11.73
CA THR A 49 8.74 -8.19 12.87
C THR A 49 7.28 -7.97 12.46
N ASP A 50 6.37 -7.91 13.44
CA ASP A 50 4.98 -7.55 13.16
C ASP A 50 4.86 -6.15 12.51
N ASP A 51 5.77 -5.23 12.82
CA ASP A 51 5.81 -3.91 12.16
C ASP A 51 6.23 -4.01 10.68
N ASP A 52 7.22 -4.87 10.37
CA ASP A 52 7.60 -5.16 8.99
C ASP A 52 6.43 -5.76 8.21
N LEU A 53 5.68 -6.67 8.83
CA LEU A 53 4.48 -7.25 8.22
C LEU A 53 3.40 -6.18 8.01
N ALA A 54 3.17 -5.32 9.01
CA ALA A 54 2.21 -4.20 8.96
C ALA A 54 2.64 -3.04 8.03
N SER A 55 3.89 -3.01 7.57
CA SER A 55 4.44 -1.94 6.74
C SER A 55 3.86 -1.90 5.32
N ARG A 56 3.12 -2.93 4.91
CA ARG A 56 2.57 -3.08 3.56
C ARG A 56 1.16 -3.67 3.60
N GLY A 57 0.38 -3.34 2.58
CA GLY A 57 -0.94 -3.92 2.37
C GLY A 57 -1.31 -4.06 0.90
N LEU A 58 -2.28 -4.92 0.62
CA LEU A 58 -2.68 -5.29 -0.74
C LEU A 58 -4.20 -5.48 -0.82
N ALA A 59 -4.84 -4.91 -1.84
CA ALA A 59 -6.19 -5.29 -2.24
C ALA A 59 -6.15 -5.67 -3.71
N GLU A 60 -6.46 -6.93 -4.01
CA GLU A 60 -6.45 -7.43 -5.38
C GLU A 60 -7.59 -8.40 -5.65
N ASP A 61 -8.08 -8.35 -6.88
CA ASP A 61 -9.05 -9.31 -7.40
C ASP A 61 -8.37 -10.66 -7.63
N PRO A 62 -8.86 -11.77 -7.04
CA PRO A 62 -8.27 -13.09 -7.20
C PRO A 62 -8.38 -13.62 -8.65
N THR A 63 -9.35 -13.14 -9.42
CA THR A 63 -9.47 -13.44 -10.85
C THR A 63 -8.56 -12.57 -11.69
N GLY A 64 -8.03 -11.51 -11.08
CA GLY A 64 -7.31 -10.45 -11.76
C GLY A 64 -8.15 -9.89 -12.90
N ALA A 65 -9.40 -9.49 -12.70
CA ALA A 65 -10.12 -8.61 -13.63
C ALA A 65 -10.03 -7.14 -13.17
N GLY A 66 -10.08 -6.92 -11.85
CA GLY A 66 -9.96 -5.62 -11.20
C GLY A 66 -8.54 -5.03 -11.14
N PRO A 67 -8.42 -3.75 -10.71
CA PRO A 67 -7.13 -3.13 -10.43
C PRO A 67 -6.48 -3.74 -9.18
N ARG A 68 -5.15 -3.81 -9.20
CA ARG A 68 -4.35 -4.14 -8.02
C ARG A 68 -4.00 -2.86 -7.26
N LEU A 69 -4.30 -2.82 -5.96
CA LEU A 69 -4.05 -1.68 -5.09
C LEU A 69 -3.00 -2.06 -4.05
N TYR A 70 -1.86 -1.40 -4.08
CA TYR A 70 -0.73 -1.66 -3.20
C TYR A 70 -0.48 -0.48 -2.27
N PHE A 71 -0.32 -0.76 -0.99
CA PHE A 71 -0.14 0.25 0.06
C PHE A 71 1.20 -0.01 0.75
N HIS A 72 1.99 1.04 0.95
CA HIS A 72 3.21 0.93 1.76
C HIS A 72 3.32 2.09 2.75
N ARG A 73 3.92 1.78 3.90
CA ARG A 73 4.08 2.76 4.97
C ARG A 73 5.19 3.74 4.61
N VAL A 74 4.88 5.03 4.72
CA VAL A 74 5.92 6.06 4.67
C VAL A 74 6.40 6.37 6.09
N PRO A 75 7.73 6.49 6.31
CA PRO A 75 8.25 6.89 7.61
C PRO A 75 7.76 8.29 7.98
N GLU A 76 7.32 8.48 9.22
CA GLU A 76 6.91 9.80 9.70
C GLU A 76 8.08 10.78 9.58
N GLY A 77 7.87 11.88 8.86
CA GLY A 77 8.89 12.87 8.53
C GLY A 77 9.06 13.11 7.03
N LYS A 78 8.60 12.21 6.16
CA LYS A 78 8.34 12.56 4.75
C LYS A 78 7.04 13.33 4.67
N ARG A 79 7.13 14.67 4.64
CA ARG A 79 6.04 15.49 4.09
C ARG A 79 5.86 15.10 2.63
N ASP A 80 4.62 14.96 2.21
CA ASP A 80 4.22 14.70 0.83
C ASP A 80 4.66 15.87 -0.07
N GLU A 81 5.93 15.89 -0.45
CA GLU A 81 6.35 16.59 -1.65
C GLU A 81 5.96 15.68 -2.82
N PRO A 82 5.04 16.09 -3.70
CA PRO A 82 4.72 15.31 -4.88
C PRO A 82 6.01 15.11 -5.68
N ARG A 83 6.38 13.86 -5.96
CA ARG A 83 7.56 13.52 -6.74
C ARG A 83 7.42 14.10 -8.15
N ALA A 84 7.95 15.31 -8.35
CA ALA A 84 8.02 15.95 -9.65
C ALA A 84 9.05 15.21 -10.51
N THR A 85 8.58 14.41 -11.46
CA THR A 85 9.38 14.09 -12.64
C THR A 85 9.68 15.42 -13.33
N GLY A 86 10.97 15.74 -13.46
CA GLY A 86 11.46 17.06 -13.85
C GLY A 86 10.80 17.64 -15.10
N ASN A 87 10.17 18.80 -14.92
CA ASN A 87 10.19 20.01 -15.77
C ASN A 87 9.07 20.94 -15.26
N GLY A 88 9.31 21.59 -14.12
CA GLY A 88 8.36 22.53 -13.51
C GLY A 88 8.89 23.95 -13.59
N VAL A 89 8.35 24.74 -14.51
CA VAL A 89 8.44 26.21 -14.49
C VAL A 89 7.79 26.69 -13.20
N THR A 90 8.55 27.41 -12.37
CA THR A 90 8.03 28.00 -11.13
C THR A 90 7.45 29.39 -11.43
N CYS A 91 6.12 29.51 -11.42
CA CYS A 91 5.47 30.80 -11.32
C CYS A 91 5.55 31.26 -9.86
N ARG A 92 6.45 32.20 -9.56
CA ARG A 92 6.43 32.97 -8.30
C ARG A 92 5.42 34.10 -8.46
N ASN A 93 4.32 34.07 -7.70
CA ASN A 93 3.51 35.26 -7.50
C ASN A 93 4.22 36.19 -6.53
N ALA A 94 4.49 37.40 -7.02
CA ALA A 94 4.88 38.55 -6.22
C ALA A 94 3.68 39.04 -5.41
N SER A 95 3.92 39.41 -4.17
CA SER A 95 3.16 40.41 -3.42
C SER A 95 4.14 41.12 -2.50
#